data_AF-A0A1Y2LV90-F1
#
_entry.id   AF-A0A1Y2LV90-F1
#
_cell.length_a   1.000
_cell.length_b   1.000
_cell.length_c   1.000
_cell.angle_alpha   90.00
_cell.angle_beta   90.00
_cell.angle_gamma   90.00
#
_symmetry.space_group_name_H-M   'P 1'
#
loop_
_entity.id
_entity.type
_entity.pdbx_description
1 polymer ?
#
loop_
_entity_poly.entity_id
_entity_poly.type
_entity_poly.pdbx_seq_one_letter_code
_entity_poly.pdbx_strand_id
1 'polypeptide(L)'
;MASATKYNASIPTAVDGCGRSFLSLAESLRSPSRFADQVASEAILDEFDRFKLWAGNIAAHRKGRRSLEHRLRDASQLKAETLSLLTSLSKALNHGASFLMLDQDTKLSDLSDFHCQRTSASMG
;
A
#
# COMPACT_ATOMS: atom_id res chain seq x y z
N MET A 1 -12.08 6.71 -24.50
CA MET A 1 -11.63 5.29 -24.51
C MET A 1 -11.77 4.74 -23.09
N ALA A 2 -12.88 4.07 -22.80
CA ALA A 2 -13.14 3.50 -21.47
C ALA A 2 -12.25 2.26 -21.26
N SER A 3 -11.45 2.30 -20.20
CA SER A 3 -10.40 1.33 -19.89
C SER A 3 -10.94 -0.11 -19.77
N ALA A 4 -10.46 -0.98 -20.65
CA ALA A 4 -10.82 -2.40 -20.77
C ALA A 4 -10.30 -3.30 -19.62
N THR A 5 -9.90 -2.73 -18.48
CA THR A 5 -9.37 -3.48 -17.32
C THR A 5 -10.35 -3.63 -16.16
N LYS A 6 -11.58 -3.12 -16.26
CA LYS A 6 -12.55 -3.12 -15.15
C LYS A 6 -13.20 -4.49 -14.83
N TYR A 7 -12.95 -5.54 -15.61
CA TYR A 7 -13.80 -6.75 -15.59
C TYR A 7 -13.15 -8.09 -15.20
N ASN A 8 -11.88 -8.17 -14.78
CA ASN A 8 -11.25 -9.48 -14.45
C ASN A 8 -10.50 -9.54 -13.11
N ALA A 9 -10.78 -8.66 -12.16
CA ALA A 9 -10.26 -8.82 -10.80
C ALA A 9 -11.13 -9.83 -10.03
N SER A 10 -10.55 -10.98 -9.66
CA SER A 10 -11.20 -11.93 -8.75
C SER A 10 -11.04 -11.47 -7.30
N ILE A 11 -12.01 -11.76 -6.44
CA ILE A 11 -11.92 -11.41 -5.00
C ILE A 11 -10.63 -11.99 -4.38
N PRO A 12 -10.25 -13.26 -4.61
CA PRO A 12 -9.01 -13.81 -4.06
C PRO A 12 -7.77 -13.04 -4.51
N THR A 13 -7.68 -12.69 -5.79
CA THR A 13 -6.55 -11.90 -6.31
C THR A 13 -6.50 -10.50 -5.69
N ALA A 14 -7.65 -9.87 -5.46
CA ALA A 14 -7.72 -8.56 -4.82
C ALA A 14 -7.32 -8.65 -3.33
N VAL A 15 -7.68 -9.73 -2.63
CA VAL A 15 -7.26 -10.00 -1.25
C VAL A 15 -5.74 -10.20 -1.17
N ASP A 16 -5.16 -11.00 -2.08
CA ASP A 16 -3.71 -11.20 -2.17
C ASP A 16 -2.98 -9.88 -2.45
N GLY A 17 -3.54 -9.04 -3.33
CA GLY A 17 -3.04 -7.70 -3.62
C GLY A 17 -3.03 -6.80 -2.39
N CYS A 18 -4.10 -6.78 -1.60
CA CYS A 18 -4.15 -6.05 -0.34
C CYS A 18 -3.07 -6.53 0.63
N GLY A 19 -2.87 -7.85 0.77
CA GLY A 19 -1.84 -8.42 1.63
C GLY A 19 -0.42 -7.96 1.26
N ARG A 20 -0.11 -7.92 -0.03
CA ARG A 20 1.17 -7.38 -0.51
C ARG A 20 1.34 -5.90 -0.20
N SER A 21 0.27 -5.12 -0.37
CA SER A 21 0.28 -3.68 -0.06
C SER A 21 0.47 -3.40 1.43
N PHE A 22 -0.13 -4.20 2.33
CA PHE A 22 0.10 -4.11 3.77
C PHE A 22 1.57 -4.36 4.13
N LEU A 23 2.15 -5.46 3.62
CA LEU A 23 3.54 -5.80 3.91
C LEU A 23 4.51 -4.73 3.38
N SER A 24 4.27 -4.24 2.15
CA SER A 24 5.06 -3.15 1.56
C SER A 24 5.04 -1.88 2.41
N LEU A 25 3.85 -1.45 2.88
CA LEU A 25 3.76 -0.28 3.76
C LEU A 25 4.46 -0.51 5.10
N ALA A 26 4.27 -1.67 5.72
CA ALA A 26 4.90 -2.00 6.99
C ALA A 26 6.44 -2.07 6.88
N GLU A 27 6.97 -2.51 5.74
CA GLU A 27 8.40 -2.47 5.42
C GLU A 27 8.89 -1.03 5.22
N SER A 28 8.18 -0.20 4.46
CA SER A 28 8.53 1.21 4.27
C SER A 28 8.57 2.00 5.56
N LEU A 29 7.71 1.68 6.53
CA LEU A 29 7.69 2.31 7.86
C LEU A 29 8.85 1.89 8.77
N ARG A 30 9.49 0.74 8.50
CA ARG A 30 10.68 0.30 9.27
C ARG A 30 11.94 1.07 8.88
N SER A 31 11.95 1.66 7.70
CA SER A 31 13.02 2.56 7.28
C SER A 31 12.84 3.93 7.96
N PRO A 32 13.93 4.58 8.40
CA PRO A 32 13.86 5.92 8.98
C PRO A 32 13.22 6.88 7.96
N SER A 33 12.06 7.43 8.32
CA SER A 33 11.38 8.48 7.56
C SER A 33 10.99 9.59 8.53
N ARG A 34 10.76 10.81 8.03
CA ARG A 34 10.25 11.92 8.87
C ARG A 34 8.87 11.63 9.49
N PHE A 35 8.23 10.54 9.07
CA PHE A 35 6.92 10.07 9.51
C PHE A 35 7.00 8.84 10.43
N ALA A 36 8.21 8.32 10.72
CA ALA A 36 8.40 7.13 11.55
C ALA A 36 7.78 7.28 12.95
N ASP A 37 7.73 8.51 13.46
CA ASP A 37 7.13 8.81 14.77
C ASP A 37 5.60 8.97 14.73
N GLN A 38 4.99 9.04 13.55
CA GLN A 38 3.55 9.26 13.40
C GLN A 38 2.77 7.94 13.33
N VAL A 39 3.33 6.91 12.71
CA VAL A 39 2.69 5.61 12.53
C VAL A 39 3.72 4.49 12.72
N ALA A 40 3.54 3.69 13.77
CA ALA A 40 4.37 2.52 14.01
C ALA A 40 4.07 1.41 12.99
N SER A 41 5.11 0.70 12.55
CA SER A 41 4.97 -0.45 11.63
C SER A 41 4.07 -1.54 12.22
N GLU A 42 4.15 -1.74 13.53
CA GLU A 42 3.36 -2.67 14.32
C GLU A 42 1.86 -2.38 14.21
N ALA A 43 1.47 -1.10 14.21
CA ALA A 43 0.06 -0.73 14.05
C ALA A 43 -0.48 -1.13 12.66
N ILE A 44 0.33 -1.05 11.60
CA ILE A 44 -0.06 -1.53 10.27
C ILE A 44 -0.16 -3.06 10.23
N LEU A 45 0.72 -3.76 10.96
CA LEU A 45 0.67 -5.23 11.06
C LEU A 45 -0.58 -5.71 11.84
N ASP A 46 -0.98 -5.00 12.90
CA ASP A 46 -2.22 -5.28 13.62
C ASP A 46 -3.46 -5.13 12.74
N GLU A 47 -3.52 -4.08 11.92
CA GLU A 47 -4.60 -3.92 10.93
C GLU A 47 -4.55 -4.99 9.84
N PHE A 48 -3.36 -5.45 9.46
CA PHE A 48 -3.21 -6.58 8.54
C PHE A 48 -3.71 -7.89 9.16
N ASP A 49 -3.51 -8.11 10.46
CA ASP A 49 -4.05 -9.26 11.18
C ASP A 49 -5.59 -9.26 11.19
N ARG A 50 -6.20 -8.10 11.42
CA ARG A 50 -7.66 -7.93 11.30
C ARG A 50 -8.16 -8.20 9.89
N PHE A 51 -7.44 -7.73 8.87
CA PHE A 51 -7.75 -8.02 7.47
C PHE A 51 -7.67 -9.52 7.16
N LYS A 52 -6.63 -10.22 7.64
CA LYS A 52 -6.49 -11.68 7.52
C LYS A 52 -7.64 -12.42 8.20
N LEU A 53 -8.03 -11.99 9.40
CA LEU A 53 -9.17 -12.56 10.14
C LEU A 53 -10.46 -12.42 9.33
N TRP A 54 -10.75 -11.22 8.83
CA TRP A 54 -11.91 -10.98 7.96
C TRP A 54 -11.88 -11.89 6.72
N ALA A 55 -10.76 -11.91 5.98
CA ALA A 55 -10.61 -12.71 4.77
C ALA A 55 -10.70 -14.21 5.04
N GLY A 56 -10.25 -14.66 6.21
CA GLY A 56 -10.35 -16.03 6.72
C GLY A 56 -11.80 -16.43 6.99
N ASN A 57 -12.49 -15.64 7.80
CA ASN A 57 -13.85 -15.92 8.28
C ASN A 57 -14.87 -16.04 7.15
N ILE A 58 -14.74 -15.24 6.10
CA ILE A 58 -15.68 -15.28 4.96
C ILE A 58 -15.12 -16.02 3.73
N ALA A 59 -13.95 -16.65 3.86
CA ALA A 59 -13.26 -17.34 2.77
C ALA A 59 -13.04 -16.46 1.52
N ALA A 60 -12.70 -15.17 1.72
CA ALA A 60 -12.44 -14.22 0.63
C ALA A 60 -11.16 -14.55 -0.16
N HIS A 61 -10.16 -15.13 0.52
CA HIS A 61 -8.89 -15.57 -0.07
C HIS A 61 -8.98 -16.90 -0.84
N ARG A 62 -10.10 -17.64 -0.71
CA ARG A 62 -10.24 -18.99 -1.29
C ARG A 62 -10.86 -18.95 -2.68
N LYS A 63 -10.64 -20.01 -3.45
CA LYS A 63 -11.35 -20.28 -4.70
C LYS A 63 -12.34 -21.44 -4.53
N GLY A 64 -13.29 -21.56 -5.46
CA GLY A 64 -14.24 -22.69 -5.51
C GLY A 64 -15.54 -22.47 -4.73
N ARG A 65 -16.35 -23.52 -4.57
CA ARG A 65 -17.77 -23.40 -4.15
C ARG A 65 -17.99 -22.79 -2.76
N ARG A 66 -16.98 -22.84 -1.90
CA ARG A 66 -17.01 -22.28 -0.54
C ARG A 66 -16.44 -20.86 -0.44
N SER A 67 -15.95 -20.27 -1.54
CA SER A 67 -15.38 -18.93 -1.52
C SER A 67 -16.44 -17.85 -1.45
N LEU A 68 -16.04 -16.66 -0.95
CA LEU A 68 -16.88 -15.47 -1.03
C LEU A 68 -17.30 -15.17 -2.47
N GLU A 69 -16.36 -15.25 -3.42
CA GLU A 69 -16.65 -14.98 -4.82
C GLU A 69 -17.73 -15.90 -5.39
N HIS A 70 -17.71 -17.19 -5.04
CA HIS A 70 -18.74 -18.11 -5.48
C HIS A 70 -20.09 -17.84 -4.82
N ARG A 71 -20.10 -17.47 -3.52
CA ARG A 71 -21.33 -17.08 -2.81
C ARG A 71 -21.95 -15.80 -3.38
N LEU A 72 -21.14 -14.89 -3.90
CA LEU A 72 -21.59 -13.62 -4.51
C LEU A 72 -21.83 -13.72 -6.03
N ARG A 73 -21.72 -14.90 -6.64
CA ARG A 73 -21.85 -15.05 -8.11
C ARG A 73 -23.20 -14.56 -8.65
N ASP A 74 -24.26 -14.75 -7.86
CA ASP A 74 -25.64 -14.37 -8.19
C ASP A 74 -25.98 -12.97 -7.62
N ALA A 75 -25.05 -12.34 -6.91
CA ALA A 75 -25.15 -11.01 -6.32
C ALA A 75 -24.07 -10.07 -6.89
N SER A 76 -24.16 -9.80 -8.20
CA SER A 76 -23.14 -9.07 -8.97
C SER A 76 -22.79 -7.69 -8.40
N GLN A 77 -23.79 -6.96 -7.87
CA GLN A 77 -23.57 -5.66 -7.23
C GLN A 77 -22.69 -5.79 -5.98
N LEU A 78 -22.99 -6.72 -5.07
CA LEU A 78 -22.19 -6.95 -3.86
C LEU A 78 -20.78 -7.42 -4.20
N LYS A 79 -20.63 -8.23 -5.25
CA LYS A 79 -19.32 -8.62 -5.78
C LYS A 79 -18.53 -7.39 -6.25
N ALA A 80 -19.16 -6.50 -7.02
CA ALA A 80 -18.54 -5.28 -7.52
C ALA A 80 -18.14 -4.32 -6.40
N GLU A 81 -19.01 -4.13 -5.40
CA GLU A 81 -18.72 -3.31 -4.21
C GLU A 81 -17.55 -3.89 -3.39
N THR A 82 -17.53 -5.20 -3.18
CA THR A 82 -16.41 -5.88 -2.50
C THR A 82 -15.08 -5.65 -3.21
N LEU A 83 -15.06 -5.81 -4.55
CA LEU A 83 -13.87 -5.55 -5.35
C LEU A 83 -13.45 -4.08 -5.31
N SER A 84 -14.41 -3.15 -5.31
CA SER A 84 -14.16 -1.72 -5.20
C SER A 84 -13.48 -1.36 -3.88
N LEU A 85 -13.98 -1.91 -2.76
CA LEU A 85 -13.40 -1.70 -1.44
C LEU A 85 -11.98 -2.26 -1.33
N LEU A 86 -11.76 -3.50 -1.78
CA LEU A 86 -10.42 -4.12 -1.80
C LEU A 86 -9.43 -3.32 -2.67
N THR A 87 -9.88 -2.88 -3.85
CA THR A 87 -9.06 -2.06 -4.74
C THR A 87 -8.71 -0.71 -4.09
N SER A 88 -9.68 -0.08 -3.42
CA SER A 88 -9.49 1.20 -2.76
C SER A 88 -8.53 1.08 -1.57
N LEU A 89 -8.66 0.00 -0.79
CA LEU A 89 -7.73 -0.32 0.29
C LEU A 89 -6.29 -0.50 -0.22
N SER A 90 -6.09 -1.35 -1.24
CA SER A 90 -4.75 -1.55 -1.83
C SER A 90 -4.16 -0.26 -2.36
N LYS A 91 -4.97 0.60 -3.02
CA LYS A 91 -4.52 1.93 -3.47
C LYS A 91 -4.11 2.83 -2.31
N ALA A 92 -4.89 2.89 -1.23
CA ALA A 92 -4.57 3.70 -0.07
C ALA A 92 -3.26 3.26 0.60
N LEU A 93 -3.07 1.95 0.77
CA LEU A 93 -1.85 1.37 1.33
C LEU A 93 -0.62 1.64 0.46
N ASN A 94 -0.73 1.43 -0.86
CA ASN A 94 0.36 1.69 -1.80
C ASN A 94 0.69 3.19 -1.88
N HIS A 95 -0.31 4.06 -1.80
CA HIS A 95 -0.11 5.50 -1.78
C HIS A 95 0.69 5.91 -0.54
N GLY A 96 0.33 5.40 0.64
CA GLY A 96 1.11 5.57 1.86
C GLY A 96 2.57 5.10 1.70
N ALA A 97 2.77 3.89 1.17
CA ALA A 97 4.11 3.33 0.97
C ALA A 97 4.97 4.18 0.02
N SER A 98 4.37 4.68 -1.07
CA SER A 98 5.06 5.53 -2.04
C SER A 98 5.50 6.87 -1.46
N PHE A 99 4.70 7.51 -0.60
CA PHE A 99 5.11 8.74 0.07
C PHE A 99 6.31 8.55 1.00
N LEU A 100 6.37 7.42 1.70
CA LEU A 100 7.48 7.09 2.59
C LEU A 100 8.77 6.80 1.83
N MET A 101 8.68 6.19 0.65
CA MET A 101 9.85 5.96 -0.22
C MET A 101 10.37 7.27 -0.84
N LEU A 102 9.49 8.16 -1.29
CA LEU A 102 9.89 9.43 -1.90
C LEU A 102 10.57 10.40 -0.92
N ASP A 103 10.27 10.31 0.37
CA ASP A 103 10.95 11.11 1.41
C ASP A 103 12.45 10.77 1.53
N GLN A 104 12.85 9.54 1.22
CA GLN A 104 14.23 9.08 1.44
C GLN A 104 15.25 9.73 0.48
N ASP A 105 14.82 10.23 -0.68
CA ASP A 105 15.70 10.85 -1.69
C ASP A 105 15.94 12.36 -1.49
N THR A 106 15.34 13.00 -0.48
CA THR A 106 15.43 14.47 -0.31
C THR A 106 16.56 14.93 0.64
N LYS A 107 17.59 14.10 0.84
CA LYS A 107 18.76 14.44 1.69
C LYS A 107 20.08 14.18 0.96
N LEU A 108 20.36 14.89 -0.14
CA LEU A 108 21.76 15.19 -0.54
C LEU A 108 21.93 16.25 -1.65
N SER A 109 20.90 16.97 -2.08
CA SER A 109 21.05 18.08 -3.05
C SER A 109 21.23 19.45 -2.39
N ASP A 110 20.73 19.63 -1.16
CA ASP A 110 20.67 20.96 -0.53
C ASP A 110 21.94 21.33 0.26
N LEU A 111 22.85 20.37 0.46
CA LEU A 111 24.13 20.59 1.16
C LEU A 111 25.32 20.75 0.21
N SER A 112 25.19 20.41 -1.07
CA SER A 112 26.23 20.60 -2.08
C SER A 112 26.44 22.07 -2.48
N ASP A 113 25.44 22.93 -2.28
CA ASP A 113 25.52 24.34 -2.71
C ASP A 113 26.26 25.25 -1.71
N PHE A 114 26.43 24.83 -0.45
CA PHE A 114 27.04 25.69 0.58
C PHE A 114 28.57 25.58 0.71
N HIS A 115 29.22 24.63 0.01
CA HIS A 115 30.68 24.46 0.09
C HIS A 115 31.47 25.10 -1.07
N CYS A 116 30.82 25.63 -2.11
CA CYS A 116 31.53 26.30 -3.21
C CYS A 116 31.81 27.80 -2.95
N GLN A 117 31.28 28.40 -1.88
CA GLN A 117 31.39 29.85 -1.61
C GLN A 117 32.33 30.24 -0.47
N ARG A 118 32.98 29.30 0.23
CA ARG A 118 33.79 29.61 1.42
C ARG A 118 35.31 29.70 1.18
N THR A 119 35.82 29.34 0.01
CA THR A 119 37.28 29.28 -0.24
C THR A 119 37.84 30.38 -1.14
N SER A 120 37.05 31.34 -1.61
CA SER A 120 37.55 32.44 -2.47
C SER A 120 37.90 33.75 -1.73
N ALA A 121 37.75 33.82 -0.41
CA ALA A 121 38.00 35.04 0.38
C ALA A 121 39.29 35.01 1.24
N SER A 122 40.26 34.16 0.92
CA SER A 122 41.54 34.12 1.65
C SER A 122 42.69 33.65 0.75
N MET A 123 43.10 34.47 -0.21
CA MET A 123 44.49 34.57 -0.67
C MET A 123 44.62 35.64 -1.76
N GLY A 124 45.42 36.68 -1.49
CA GLY A 124 46.03 37.56 -2.51
C GLY A 124 45.38 38.92 -2.65
#